data_AF-A0A962IWP8-F1
#
_entry.id   AF-A0A962IWP8-F1
#
_cell.length_a   1.000
_cell.length_b   1.000
_cell.length_c   1.000
_cell.angle_alpha   90.00
_cell.angle_beta   90.00
_cell.angle_gamma   90.00
#
_symmetry.space_group_name_H-M   'P 1'
#
loop_
_entity.id
_entity.type
_entity.pdbx_description
1 polymer ?
#
loop_
_entity_poly.entity_id
_entity_poly.type
_entity_poly.pdbx_seq_one_letter_code
_entity_poly.pdbx_strand_id
1 'polypeptide(L)'
;WPALNFDIPWLTYSRLRPLHTNAVIFAFGGSALFATSYYVVQRTCQVRLISDRVAAFTFWGWTLVIVLAAITLPLGLTTTKEYAELEWPIDILITIVWLCYAYVFFGTILRRKVKHIYVANWFYGGFILTIAMLHVVNSAALPVSMWKSYSVYPGAIDALVQWWYGHNA
;
A
#
# COMPACT_ATOMS: atom_id res chain seq x y z
N TRP A 1 -15.83 12.05 24.92
CA TRP A 1 -15.46 13.49 24.86
C TRP A 1 -15.45 14.01 23.41
N PRO A 2 -16.61 14.32 22.80
CA PRO A 2 -16.66 14.88 21.42
C PRO A 2 -15.99 16.25 21.26
N ALA A 3 -15.78 16.98 22.36
CA ALA A 3 -15.03 18.25 22.38
C ALA A 3 -13.60 18.14 21.83
N LEU A 4 -13.02 16.92 21.78
CA LEU A 4 -11.71 16.66 21.18
C LEU A 4 -11.68 16.76 19.65
N ASN A 5 -12.80 17.08 18.99
CA ASN A 5 -12.78 17.50 17.59
C ASN A 5 -12.31 18.96 17.41
N PHE A 6 -12.28 19.74 18.50
CA PHE A 6 -11.80 21.14 18.57
C PHE A 6 -12.46 22.11 17.59
N ASP A 7 -13.56 21.72 16.94
CA ASP A 7 -14.20 22.45 15.83
C ASP A 7 -13.22 22.82 14.70
N ILE A 8 -12.15 22.03 14.54
CA ILE A 8 -11.12 22.19 13.51
C ILE A 8 -11.26 21.07 12.47
N PRO A 9 -11.51 21.38 11.17
CA PRO A 9 -11.87 20.37 10.18
C PRO A 9 -10.91 19.17 10.08
N TRP A 10 -9.60 19.42 10.10
CA TRP A 10 -8.57 18.37 9.98
C TRP A 10 -8.32 17.56 11.26
N LEU A 11 -8.91 17.96 12.40
CA LEU A 11 -8.86 17.20 13.66
C LEU A 11 -10.16 16.43 13.93
N THR A 12 -11.15 16.54 13.04
CA THR A 12 -12.41 15.82 13.20
C THR A 12 -12.23 14.30 13.03
N TYR A 13 -12.97 13.52 13.82
CA TYR A 13 -12.90 12.06 13.80
C TYR A 13 -13.11 11.46 12.39
N SER A 14 -14.00 12.04 11.60
CA SER A 14 -14.28 11.57 10.23
C SER A 14 -13.07 11.66 9.30
N ARG A 15 -12.14 12.60 9.52
CA ARG A 15 -10.89 12.73 8.77
C ARG A 15 -9.72 11.99 9.42
N LEU A 16 -9.68 11.93 10.75
CA LEU A 16 -8.63 11.22 11.48
C LEU A 16 -8.80 9.70 11.45
N ARG A 17 -10.02 9.16 11.31
CA ARG A 17 -10.28 7.72 11.19
C ARG A 17 -9.53 7.10 9.99
N PRO A 18 -9.70 7.57 8.74
CA PRO A 18 -8.97 6.99 7.61
C PRO A 18 -7.46 7.21 7.72
N LEU A 19 -7.01 8.32 8.34
CA LEU A 19 -5.59 8.50 8.64
C LEU A 19 -5.07 7.44 9.61
N HIS A 20 -5.79 7.16 10.70
CA HIS A 20 -5.45 6.10 11.64
C HIS A 20 -5.35 4.75 10.95
N THR A 21 -6.37 4.38 10.17
CA THR A 21 -6.40 3.11 9.42
C THR A 21 -5.18 2.98 8.49
N ASN A 22 -4.90 4.01 7.68
CA ASN A 22 -3.78 3.99 6.75
C ASN A 22 -2.42 3.97 7.47
N ALA A 23 -2.29 4.73 8.56
CA ALA A 23 -1.07 4.76 9.36
C ALA A 23 -0.80 3.41 10.04
N VAL A 24 -1.81 2.76 10.61
CA VAL A 24 -1.59 1.49 11.33
C VAL A 24 -1.39 0.31 10.37
N ILE A 25 -2.07 0.28 9.23
CA ILE A 25 -1.97 -0.83 8.27
C ILE A 25 -0.77 -0.63 7.33
N PHE A 26 -0.74 0.46 6.57
CA PHE A 26 0.24 0.64 5.50
C PHE A 26 1.54 1.28 6.00
N ALA A 27 1.47 2.27 6.90
CA ALA A 27 2.69 2.85 7.44
C ALA A 27 3.38 1.88 8.41
N PHE A 28 2.69 1.43 9.46
CA PHE A 28 3.25 0.50 10.43
C PHE A 28 3.38 -0.92 9.88
N GLY A 29 2.26 -1.56 9.52
CA GLY A 29 2.26 -2.94 8.99
C GLY A 29 3.06 -3.08 7.69
N GLY A 30 2.86 -2.18 6.74
CA GLY A 30 3.61 -2.17 5.47
C GLY A 30 5.12 -2.01 5.68
N SER A 31 5.57 -1.07 6.52
CA SER A 31 7.01 -0.93 6.82
C SER A 31 7.58 -2.16 7.52
N ALA A 32 6.81 -2.79 8.41
CA ALA A 32 7.20 -4.05 9.03
C ALA A 32 7.34 -5.16 7.98
N LEU A 33 6.43 -5.25 7.00
CA LEU A 33 6.51 -6.21 5.90
C LEU A 33 7.70 -5.94 4.97
N PHE A 34 8.01 -4.69 4.65
CA PHE A 34 9.22 -4.33 3.89
C PHE A 34 10.50 -4.78 4.63
N ALA A 35 10.64 -4.42 5.90
CA ALA A 35 11.83 -4.76 6.67
C ALA A 35 11.99 -6.27 6.85
N THR A 36 10.91 -6.96 7.23
CA THR A 36 10.93 -8.42 7.46
C THR A 36 11.17 -9.19 6.17
N SER A 37 10.48 -8.86 5.08
CA SER A 37 10.66 -9.53 3.79
C SER A 37 12.07 -9.35 3.24
N TYR A 38 12.63 -8.14 3.26
CA TYR A 38 14.00 -7.87 2.79
C TYR A 38 15.05 -8.58 3.64
N TYR A 39 14.82 -8.71 4.94
CA TYR A 39 15.70 -9.50 5.79
C TYR A 39 15.58 -11.00 5.50
N VAL A 40 14.36 -11.54 5.51
CA VAL A 40 14.08 -12.97 5.37
C VAL A 40 14.49 -13.49 4.00
N VAL A 41 14.17 -12.78 2.91
CA VAL A 41 14.49 -13.24 1.55
C VAL A 41 16.01 -13.36 1.34
N GLN A 42 16.79 -12.43 1.86
CA GLN A 42 18.25 -12.48 1.77
C GLN A 42 18.83 -13.69 2.52
N ARG A 43 18.36 -13.92 3.74
CA ARG A 43 18.87 -15.00 4.60
C ARG A 43 18.46 -16.38 4.10
N THR A 44 17.21 -16.53 3.68
CA THR A 44 16.66 -17.81 3.20
C THR A 44 17.18 -18.17 1.80
N CYS A 45 17.50 -17.19 0.95
CA CYS A 45 18.11 -17.41 -0.36
C CYS A 45 19.65 -17.39 -0.34
N GLN A 46 20.26 -16.98 0.78
CA GLN A 46 21.70 -16.84 1.00
C GLN A 46 22.40 -15.90 0.00
N VAL A 47 21.72 -14.81 -0.34
CA VAL A 47 22.21 -13.77 -1.26
C VAL A 47 21.81 -12.38 -0.76
N ARG A 48 22.56 -11.35 -1.19
CA ARG A 48 22.15 -9.95 -1.00
C ARG A 48 20.94 -9.64 -1.89
N LEU A 49 20.21 -8.58 -1.57
CA LEU A 49 19.15 -8.06 -2.44
C LEU A 49 19.68 -7.83 -3.85
N ILE A 50 18.81 -8.02 -4.86
CA ILE A 50 19.20 -7.85 -6.27
C ILE A 50 19.70 -6.44 -6.61
N SER A 51 19.23 -5.41 -5.90
CA SER A 51 19.65 -4.01 -6.07
C SER A 51 19.38 -3.18 -4.81
N ASP A 52 20.44 -2.67 -4.19
CA ASP A 52 20.35 -1.77 -3.02
C ASP A 52 19.72 -0.42 -3.38
N ARG A 53 19.91 0.06 -4.63
CA ARG A 53 19.33 1.33 -5.09
C ARG A 53 17.81 1.25 -5.26
N VAL A 54 17.31 0.14 -5.82
CA VAL A 54 15.86 -0.04 -5.98
C VAL A 54 15.20 -0.32 -4.63
N ALA A 55 15.86 -1.04 -3.73
CA ALA A 55 15.39 -1.20 -2.35
C ALA A 55 15.36 0.12 -1.56
N ALA A 56 16.32 1.03 -1.80
CA ALA A 56 16.28 2.37 -1.23
C ALA A 56 15.14 3.21 -1.85
N PHE A 57 14.88 3.06 -3.15
CA PHE A 57 13.74 3.71 -3.80
C PHE A 57 12.40 3.25 -3.19
N THR A 58 12.22 1.96 -2.93
CA THR A 58 10.97 1.48 -2.30
C THR A 58 10.81 2.04 -0.89
N PHE A 59 11.90 2.16 -0.12
CA PHE A 59 11.87 2.80 1.20
C PHE A 59 11.44 4.28 1.15
N TRP A 60 12.10 5.09 0.32
CA TRP A 60 11.78 6.52 0.22
C TRP A 60 10.44 6.76 -0.45
N GLY A 61 10.11 5.97 -1.46
CA GLY A 61 8.81 6.00 -2.13
C GLY A 61 7.67 5.65 -1.16
N TRP A 62 7.83 4.61 -0.34
CA TRP A 62 6.83 4.25 0.67
C TRP A 62 6.71 5.30 1.77
N THR A 63 7.83 5.88 2.20
CA THR A 63 7.83 6.99 3.16
C THR A 63 7.09 8.21 2.59
N LEU A 64 7.29 8.51 1.30
CA LEU A 64 6.56 9.58 0.62
C LEU A 64 5.06 9.28 0.57
N VAL A 65 4.64 8.05 0.28
CA VAL A 65 3.21 7.64 0.35
C VAL A 65 2.64 7.90 1.75
N ILE A 66 3.35 7.52 2.81
CA ILE A 66 2.93 7.74 4.20
C ILE A 66 2.78 9.23 4.51
N VAL A 67 3.75 10.05 4.10
CA VAL A 67 3.70 11.50 4.29
C VAL A 67 2.53 12.11 3.51
N LEU A 68 2.31 11.68 2.27
CA LEU A 68 1.17 12.13 1.47
C LEU A 68 -0.15 11.77 2.15
N ALA A 69 -0.32 10.54 2.65
CA ALA A 69 -1.51 10.14 3.41
C ALA A 69 -1.72 11.01 4.66
N ALA A 70 -0.64 11.32 5.39
CA ALA A 70 -0.69 12.19 6.57
C ALA A 70 -1.12 13.63 6.26
N ILE A 71 -0.92 14.09 5.02
CA ILE A 71 -1.31 15.43 4.57
C ILE A 71 -2.72 15.38 3.96
N THR A 72 -2.98 14.48 3.01
CA THR A 72 -4.19 14.51 2.17
C THR A 72 -5.45 14.08 2.92
N LEU A 73 -5.35 13.10 3.82
CA LEU A 73 -6.52 12.58 4.54
C LEU A 73 -7.10 13.62 5.53
N PRO A 74 -6.29 14.32 6.36
CA PRO A 74 -6.79 15.44 7.17
C PRO A 74 -7.33 16.62 6.35
N LEU A 75 -6.83 16.83 5.13
CA LEU A 75 -7.40 17.82 4.20
C LEU A 75 -8.77 17.39 3.64
N GLY A 76 -9.18 16.14 3.84
CA GLY A 76 -10.46 15.59 3.37
C GLY A 76 -10.41 15.08 1.92
N LEU A 77 -9.21 14.90 1.37
CA LEU A 77 -9.01 14.36 0.03
C LEU A 77 -9.06 12.84 0.09
N THR A 78 -10.23 12.27 -0.23
CA THR A 78 -10.45 10.84 -0.16
C THR A 78 -11.43 10.31 -1.20
N THR A 79 -11.18 9.08 -1.65
CA THR A 79 -12.07 8.27 -2.48
C THR A 79 -13.28 7.73 -1.71
N THR A 80 -13.27 7.80 -0.38
CA THR A 80 -14.26 7.23 0.56
C THR A 80 -14.33 5.70 0.61
N LYS A 81 -13.44 5.01 -0.11
CA LYS A 81 -13.29 3.55 -0.07
C LYS A 81 -12.39 3.14 1.09
N GLU A 82 -12.88 2.28 1.99
CA GLU A 82 -12.10 1.83 3.16
C GLU A 82 -10.81 1.11 2.74
N TYR A 83 -9.70 1.40 3.41
CA TYR A 83 -8.35 0.89 3.09
C TYR A 83 -7.80 1.31 1.71
N ALA A 84 -8.57 2.05 0.91
CA ALA A 84 -8.19 2.58 -0.40
C ALA A 84 -8.52 4.08 -0.49
N GLU A 85 -8.38 4.79 0.63
CA GLU A 85 -8.89 6.16 0.79
C GLU A 85 -8.11 7.21 0.01
N LEU A 86 -6.87 6.91 -0.38
CA LEU A 86 -5.96 7.84 -1.04
C LEU A 86 -6.40 8.10 -2.48
N GLU A 87 -6.19 9.32 -2.97
CA GLU A 87 -6.61 9.69 -4.33
C GLU A 87 -5.61 9.22 -5.40
N TRP A 88 -6.09 9.18 -6.64
CA TRP A 88 -5.43 8.54 -7.79
C TRP A 88 -3.94 8.87 -8.03
N PRO A 89 -3.39 10.09 -7.75
CA PRO A 89 -1.96 10.30 -7.92
C PRO A 89 -1.13 9.46 -6.95
N ILE A 90 -1.66 9.23 -5.74
CA ILE A 90 -1.00 8.42 -4.71
C ILE A 90 -1.15 6.94 -5.05
N ASP A 91 -2.28 6.52 -5.61
CA ASP A 91 -2.48 5.13 -6.06
C ASP A 91 -1.49 4.74 -7.16
N ILE A 92 -1.19 5.65 -8.08
CA ILE A 92 -0.15 5.46 -9.10
C ILE A 92 1.23 5.34 -8.43
N LEU A 93 1.56 6.23 -7.49
CA LEU A 93 2.82 6.18 -6.76
C LEU A 93 2.98 4.85 -6.01
N ILE A 94 1.94 4.40 -5.31
CA ILE A 94 1.89 3.11 -4.63
C ILE A 94 2.17 2.00 -5.63
N THR A 95 1.48 2.00 -6.78
CA THR A 95 1.66 0.97 -7.82
C THR A 95 3.12 0.91 -8.29
N ILE A 96 3.74 2.07 -8.57
CA ILE A 96 5.15 2.13 -9.00
C ILE A 96 6.09 1.58 -7.93
N VAL A 97 5.93 2.03 -6.68
CA VAL A 97 6.74 1.56 -5.55
C VAL A 97 6.57 0.06 -5.34
N TRP A 98 5.35 -0.45 -5.46
CA TRP A 98 5.04 -1.86 -5.27
C TRP A 98 5.60 -2.75 -6.38
N LEU A 99 5.58 -2.29 -7.64
CA LEU A 99 6.23 -2.99 -8.75
C LEU A 99 7.76 -3.03 -8.58
N CYS A 100 8.39 -1.95 -8.11
CA CYS A 100 9.80 -1.96 -7.75
C CYS A 100 10.10 -2.92 -6.59
N TYR A 101 9.20 -3.00 -5.60
CA TYR A 101 9.31 -3.95 -4.51
C TYR A 101 9.22 -5.39 -4.99
N ALA A 102 8.24 -5.71 -5.84
CA ALA A 102 8.09 -7.02 -6.45
C ALA A 102 9.35 -7.41 -7.24
N TYR A 103 9.89 -6.48 -8.04
CA TYR A 103 11.15 -6.69 -8.75
C TYR A 103 12.30 -7.02 -7.78
N VAL A 104 12.46 -6.27 -6.70
CA VAL A 104 13.52 -6.53 -5.71
C VAL A 104 13.34 -7.90 -5.06
N PHE A 105 12.13 -8.23 -4.64
CA PHE A 105 11.84 -9.47 -3.92
C PHE A 105 12.01 -10.71 -4.81
N PHE A 106 11.29 -10.77 -5.94
CA PHE A 106 11.36 -11.89 -6.86
C PHE A 106 12.73 -11.98 -7.54
N GLY A 107 13.34 -10.84 -7.90
CA GLY A 107 14.71 -10.80 -8.41
C GLY A 107 15.74 -11.40 -7.44
N THR A 108 15.57 -11.18 -6.14
CA THR A 108 16.43 -11.79 -5.11
C THR A 108 16.24 -13.31 -5.05
N ILE A 109 14.99 -13.79 -5.14
CA ILE A 109 14.69 -15.23 -5.19
C ILE A 109 15.27 -15.91 -6.44
N LEU A 110 15.28 -15.22 -7.59
CA LEU A 110 15.85 -15.74 -8.83
C LEU A 110 17.36 -15.97 -8.73
N ARG A 111 18.06 -15.20 -7.89
CA ARG A 111 19.52 -15.33 -7.65
C ARG A 111 19.88 -16.25 -6.48
N ARG A 112 18.92 -16.95 -5.88
CA ARG A 112 19.15 -17.80 -4.70
C ARG A 112 20.23 -18.86 -4.94
N LYS A 113 20.97 -19.21 -3.89
CA LYS A 113 21.95 -20.31 -3.93
C LYS A 113 21.32 -21.69 -3.71
N VAL A 114 20.23 -21.74 -2.94
CA VAL A 114 19.54 -22.98 -2.58
C VAL A 114 18.52 -23.37 -3.66
N LYS A 115 18.40 -24.67 -3.96
CA LYS A 115 17.46 -25.14 -5.00
C LYS A 115 16.00 -24.84 -4.66
N HIS A 116 15.62 -25.11 -3.41
CA HIS A 116 14.27 -24.89 -2.90
C HIS A 116 14.07 -23.45 -2.42
N ILE A 117 12.83 -22.96 -2.56
CA ILE A 117 12.42 -21.66 -2.02
C ILE A 117 11.76 -21.93 -0.67
N TYR A 118 12.24 -21.27 0.39
CA TYR A 118 11.66 -21.40 1.73
C TYR A 118 10.20 -20.95 1.75
N VAL A 119 9.36 -21.66 2.52
CA VAL A 119 7.90 -21.48 2.50
C VAL A 119 7.48 -20.05 2.87
N ALA A 120 8.20 -19.36 3.77
CA ALA A 120 7.88 -17.95 4.06
C ALA A 120 7.96 -17.06 2.80
N ASN A 121 8.86 -17.36 1.87
CA ASN A 121 8.94 -16.61 0.61
C ASN A 121 7.77 -16.93 -0.34
N TRP A 122 7.06 -18.05 -0.16
CA TRP A 122 5.83 -18.33 -0.89
C TRP A 122 4.71 -17.41 -0.40
N PHE A 123 4.56 -17.27 0.92
CA PHE A 123 3.61 -16.34 1.52
C PHE A 123 3.94 -14.91 1.16
N TYR A 124 5.21 -14.50 1.25
CA TYR A 124 5.60 -13.16 0.83
C TYR A 124 5.36 -12.94 -0.67
N GLY A 125 5.72 -13.90 -1.53
CA GLY A 125 5.47 -13.81 -2.96
C GLY A 125 3.97 -13.71 -3.28
N GLY A 126 3.14 -14.52 -2.64
CA GLY A 126 1.68 -14.48 -2.77
C GLY A 126 1.11 -13.14 -2.33
N PHE A 127 1.51 -12.62 -1.18
CA PHE A 127 1.09 -11.30 -0.70
C PHE A 127 1.46 -10.19 -1.69
N ILE A 128 2.70 -10.15 -2.17
CA ILE A 128 3.16 -9.11 -3.09
C ILE A 128 2.32 -9.08 -4.36
N LEU A 129 2.07 -10.26 -4.95
CA LEU A 129 1.30 -10.39 -6.18
C LEU A 129 -0.18 -10.06 -5.96
N THR A 130 -0.79 -10.62 -4.92
CA THR A 130 -2.21 -10.40 -4.63
C THR A 130 -2.46 -8.93 -4.30
N ILE A 131 -1.69 -8.30 -3.42
CA ILE A 131 -1.86 -6.87 -3.09
C ILE A 131 -1.71 -5.99 -4.33
N ALA A 132 -0.76 -6.27 -5.24
CA ALA A 132 -0.61 -5.50 -6.48
C ALA A 132 -1.88 -5.57 -7.35
N MET A 133 -2.44 -6.77 -7.50
CA MET A 133 -3.68 -6.99 -8.25
C MET A 133 -4.87 -6.30 -7.58
N LEU A 134 -5.03 -6.50 -6.27
CA LEU A 134 -6.10 -5.89 -5.47
C LEU A 134 -6.07 -4.36 -5.61
N HIS A 135 -4.90 -3.76 -5.42
CA HIS A 135 -4.70 -2.31 -5.48
C HIS A 135 -5.09 -1.73 -6.84
N VAL A 136 -4.57 -2.31 -7.93
CA VAL A 136 -4.86 -1.82 -9.29
C VAL A 136 -6.33 -1.95 -9.64
N VAL A 137 -6.97 -3.07 -9.27
CA VAL A 137 -8.37 -3.32 -9.58
C VAL A 137 -9.29 -2.40 -8.78
N ASN A 138 -9.15 -2.32 -7.46
CA ASN A 138 -10.07 -1.52 -6.64
C ASN A 138 -9.88 0.00 -6.83
N SER A 139 -8.66 0.44 -7.16
CA SER A 139 -8.32 1.85 -7.40
C SER A 139 -8.60 2.31 -8.83
N ALA A 140 -9.22 1.45 -9.67
CA ALA A 140 -9.67 1.87 -10.98
C ALA A 140 -10.72 2.99 -10.84
N ALA A 141 -10.34 4.20 -11.24
CA ALA A 141 -11.15 5.39 -11.10
C ALA A 141 -10.95 6.33 -12.30
N LEU A 142 -11.96 7.14 -12.60
CA LEU A 142 -11.89 8.23 -13.57
C LEU A 142 -11.43 9.50 -12.85
N PRO A 143 -10.24 10.05 -13.15
CA PRO A 143 -9.79 11.31 -12.60
C PRO A 143 -10.64 12.48 -13.10
N VAL A 144 -11.10 13.33 -12.18
CA VAL A 144 -11.83 14.58 -12.50
C VAL A 144 -10.96 15.80 -12.25
N SER A 145 -10.12 15.75 -11.22
CA SER A 145 -9.12 16.77 -10.92
C SER A 145 -7.89 16.12 -10.25
N MET A 146 -6.85 16.91 -9.96
CA MET A 146 -5.63 16.41 -9.34
C MET A 146 -5.90 15.57 -8.07
N TRP A 147 -6.85 15.98 -7.24
CA TRP A 147 -7.16 15.32 -5.97
C TRP A 147 -8.62 14.85 -5.89
N LYS A 148 -9.21 14.52 -7.04
CA LYS A 148 -10.55 13.93 -7.07
C LYS A 148 -10.73 12.97 -8.23
N SER A 149 -11.26 11.81 -7.91
CA SER A 149 -11.65 10.76 -8.85
C SER A 149 -12.99 10.14 -8.47
N TYR A 150 -13.62 9.45 -9.43
CA TYR A 150 -14.81 8.62 -9.20
C TYR A 150 -14.51 7.16 -9.57
N SER A 151 -14.93 6.22 -8.72
CA SER A 151 -14.81 4.79 -8.99
C SER A 151 -15.40 4.44 -10.36
N VAL A 152 -14.73 3.57 -11.11
CA VAL A 152 -15.29 3.05 -12.37
C VAL A 152 -16.48 2.12 -12.12
N TYR A 153 -16.63 1.61 -10.90
CA TYR A 153 -17.69 0.69 -10.52
C TYR A 153 -18.81 1.47 -9.80
N PRO A 154 -20.09 1.20 -10.11
CA PRO A 154 -21.22 1.78 -9.39
C PRO A 154 -21.91 0.77 -8.45
N GLY A 155 -22.54 1.28 -7.39
CA GLY A 155 -23.52 0.56 -6.56
C GLY A 155 -23.01 -0.77 -5.98
N ALA A 156 -23.80 -1.84 -6.15
CA ALA A 156 -23.47 -3.17 -5.62
C ALA A 156 -22.18 -3.76 -6.20
N ILE A 157 -21.82 -3.39 -7.44
CA ILE A 157 -20.57 -3.84 -8.07
C ILE A 157 -19.38 -3.20 -7.36
N ASP A 158 -19.46 -1.89 -7.07
CA ASP A 158 -18.42 -1.19 -6.32
C ASP A 158 -18.26 -1.76 -4.92
N ALA A 159 -19.37 -2.05 -4.24
CA ALA A 159 -19.34 -2.68 -2.92
C ALA A 159 -18.66 -4.07 -2.94
N LEU A 160 -18.94 -4.89 -3.97
CA LEU A 160 -18.32 -6.21 -4.10
C LEU A 160 -16.81 -6.10 -4.37
N VAL A 161 -16.40 -5.24 -5.30
CA VAL A 161 -14.97 -5.01 -5.58
C VAL A 161 -14.26 -4.43 -4.35
N GLN A 162 -14.90 -3.49 -3.67
CA GLN A 162 -14.38 -2.86 -2.46
C GLN A 162 -14.16 -3.85 -1.33
N TRP A 163 -15.08 -4.80 -1.10
CA TRP A 163 -14.94 -5.76 -0.01
C TRP A 163 -14.15 -7.02 -0.38
N TRP A 164 -14.09 -7.36 -1.68
CA TRP A 164 -13.08 -8.29 -2.17
C TRP A 164 -11.68 -7.72 -1.92
N TYR A 165 -11.45 -6.44 -2.20
CA TYR A 165 -10.22 -5.74 -1.83
C TYR A 165 -10.03 -5.72 -0.30
N GLY A 166 -10.99 -5.17 0.44
CA GLY A 166 -10.85 -4.91 1.88
C GLY A 166 -10.67 -6.16 2.73
N HIS A 167 -11.18 -7.33 2.32
CA HIS A 167 -10.92 -8.58 3.03
C HIS A 167 -9.54 -9.18 2.72
N ASN A 168 -9.05 -9.01 1.50
CA ASN A 168 -7.79 -9.60 1.05
C ASN A 168 -6.58 -8.65 1.20
N ALA A 169 -6.81 -7.41 1.66
CA ALA A 169 -5.80 -6.40 1.99
C ALA A 169 -5.15 -6.69 3.35
#